data_AF-T1BV46-F1
#
_entry.id   AF-T1BV46-F1
#
_cell.length_a   1.000
_cell.length_b   1.000
_cell.length_c   1.000
_cell.angle_alpha   90.00
_cell.angle_beta   90.00
_cell.angle_gamma   90.00
#
_symmetry.space_group_name_H-M   'P 1'
#
loop_
_entity.id
_entity.type
_entity.pdbx_description
1 polymer ?
#
loop_
_entity_poly.entity_id
_entity_poly.type
_entity_poly.pdbx_seq_one_letter_code
_entity_poly.pdbx_strand_id
1 'polypeptide(L)'
;MRSTRPRSGVLPITHDETAIAVGKTRYVGDIVAAVAAVDERTAERALELVRVDVEPLPEYTDPRMGVEKVAEPIHARGLLGTNIQKEVVQHFGDVDAAFTQATH
;
A
#
# COMPACT_ATOMS: atom_id res chain seq x y z
N MET A 1 -25.38 7.98 -2.39
CA MET A 1 -24.91 8.07 -1.00
C MET A 1 -23.42 7.72 -0.98
N ARG A 2 -22.51 8.71 -0.99
CA ARG A 2 -21.07 8.44 -0.97
C ARG A 2 -20.68 7.99 0.43
N SER A 3 -20.27 6.73 0.58
CA SER A 3 -19.70 6.20 1.81
C SER A 3 -18.37 6.90 2.06
N THR A 4 -18.35 7.91 2.94
CA THR A 4 -17.12 8.57 3.40
C THR A 4 -16.49 7.73 4.49
N ARG A 5 -15.92 6.57 4.12
CA ARG A 5 -15.09 5.82 5.06
C ARG A 5 -13.81 6.62 5.31
N PRO A 6 -13.43 6.88 6.56
CA PRO A 6 -12.18 7.56 6.86
C PRO A 6 -11.02 6.72 6.35
N ARG A 7 -10.09 7.36 5.62
CA ARG A 7 -8.83 6.76 5.19
C ARG A 7 -7.70 7.48 5.90
N SER A 8 -6.73 6.74 6.43
CA SER A 8 -5.52 7.28 7.07
C SER A 8 -4.37 7.38 6.08
N GLY A 9 -3.39 8.22 6.41
CA GLY A 9 -2.20 8.48 5.62
C GLY A 9 -1.43 9.65 6.19
N VAL A 10 -0.10 9.60 6.14
CA VAL A 10 0.76 10.65 6.73
C VAL A 10 0.58 11.99 6.02
N LEU A 11 0.42 11.97 4.70
CA LEU A 11 0.21 13.18 3.90
C LEU A 11 -1.28 13.32 3.56
N PRO A 12 -1.83 14.55 3.55
CA PRO A 12 -3.20 14.80 3.12
C PRO A 12 -3.56 14.20 1.76
N ILE A 13 -2.55 14.12 0.89
CA ILE A 13 -2.65 13.61 -0.46
C ILE A 13 -2.42 12.09 -0.57
N THR A 14 -2.17 11.34 0.51
CA THR A 14 -1.88 9.89 0.47
C THR A 14 -2.80 9.08 1.38
N HIS A 15 -4.01 9.56 1.66
CA HIS A 15 -4.97 8.83 2.49
C HIS A 15 -5.57 7.63 1.74
N ASP A 16 -4.92 6.47 1.83
CA ASP A 16 -5.33 5.21 1.18
C ASP A 16 -5.38 3.98 2.09
N GLU A 17 -5.03 4.13 3.36
CA GLU A 17 -5.15 3.10 4.38
C GLU A 17 -6.56 3.06 4.99
N THR A 18 -6.99 1.87 5.41
CA THR A 18 -8.27 1.64 6.08
C THR A 18 -8.04 0.82 7.34
N ALA A 19 -8.84 1.05 8.39
CA ALA A 19 -8.69 0.30 9.65
C ALA A 19 -8.89 -1.23 9.50
N ILE A 20 -9.69 -1.63 8.52
CA ILE A 20 -9.88 -3.02 8.08
C ILE A 20 -9.83 -2.99 6.54
N ALA A 21 -9.17 -3.96 5.93
CA ALA A 21 -9.03 -4.12 4.49
C ALA A 21 -10.40 -4.08 3.79
N VAL A 22 -10.45 -3.41 2.63
CA VAL A 22 -11.66 -3.26 1.82
C VAL A 22 -11.37 -3.76 0.41
N GLY A 23 -12.02 -4.86 0.02
CA GLY A 23 -11.91 -5.46 -1.31
C GLY A 23 -10.65 -6.29 -1.51
N LYS A 24 -9.49 -5.82 -1.05
CA LYS A 24 -8.22 -6.57 -1.11
C LYS A 24 -7.31 -6.27 0.07
N THR A 25 -6.54 -7.27 0.48
CA THR A 25 -5.39 -7.12 1.37
C THR A 25 -4.14 -6.78 0.57
N ARG A 26 -3.17 -6.10 1.19
CA ARG A 26 -1.95 -5.64 0.49
C ARG A 26 -0.65 -6.24 1.01
N TYR A 27 -0.67 -6.79 2.22
CA TYR A 27 0.49 -7.38 2.87
C TYR A 27 0.07 -8.40 3.92
N VAL A 28 1.00 -9.24 4.36
CA VAL A 28 0.78 -10.20 5.45
C VAL A 28 0.60 -9.44 6.77
N GLY A 29 -0.54 -9.63 7.43
CA GLY A 29 -0.91 -8.91 8.65
C GLY A 29 -1.90 -7.77 8.44
N ASP A 30 -2.35 -7.53 7.20
CA ASP A 30 -3.46 -6.63 6.91
C ASP A 30 -4.75 -7.15 7.59
N ILE A 31 -5.49 -6.26 8.23
CA ILE A 31 -6.63 -6.64 9.10
C ILE A 31 -7.85 -6.90 8.22
N VAL A 32 -8.39 -8.12 8.23
CA VAL A 32 -9.58 -8.48 7.42
C VAL A 32 -10.87 -8.57 8.23
N ALA A 33 -10.77 -8.75 9.54
CA ALA A 33 -11.90 -8.84 10.46
C ALA A 33 -11.45 -8.46 11.88
N ALA A 34 -12.42 -8.10 12.72
CA ALA A 34 -12.20 -7.86 14.15
C ALA A 34 -13.35 -8.48 14.95
N VAL A 35 -13.04 -8.93 16.17
CA VAL A 35 -14.00 -9.50 17.11
C VAL A 35 -13.97 -8.71 18.40
N ALA A 36 -15.15 -8.38 18.95
CA ALA A 36 -15.29 -7.84 20.29
C ALA A 36 -15.93 -8.91 21.18
N ALA A 37 -15.32 -9.17 22.34
CA ALA A 37 -15.81 -10.12 23.33
C ALA A 37 -15.59 -9.58 24.74
N VAL A 38 -16.22 -10.22 25.73
CA VAL A 38 -16.10 -9.83 27.15
C VAL A 38 -14.73 -10.18 27.76
N ASP A 39 -13.97 -11.06 27.12
CA ASP A 39 -12.62 -11.46 27.50
C ASP A 39 -11.80 -11.93 26.29
N GLU A 40 -10.47 -11.91 26.43
CA GLU A 40 -9.50 -12.26 25.39
C GLU A 40 -9.66 -13.70 24.88
N ARG A 41 -9.83 -14.68 25.78
CA ARG A 41 -9.98 -16.09 25.41
C ARG A 41 -11.23 -16.32 24.55
N THR A 42 -12.30 -15.59 24.85
CA THR A 42 -13.52 -15.64 24.05
C THR A 42 -13.34 -14.98 22.69
N ALA A 43 -12.59 -13.89 22.59
CA ALA A 43 -12.24 -13.28 21.31
C ALA A 43 -11.38 -14.21 20.44
N GLU A 44 -10.37 -14.87 21.01
CA GLU A 44 -9.51 -15.85 20.31
C GLU A 44 -10.33 -16.99 19.71
N ARG A 45 -11.17 -17.65 20.51
CA ARG A 45 -12.05 -18.73 20.02
C ARG A 45 -12.99 -18.27 18.91
N ALA A 46 -13.48 -17.04 19.00
CA ALA A 46 -14.36 -16.48 17.98
C ALA A 46 -13.59 -16.12 16.69
N LEU A 47 -12.33 -15.70 16.78
CA LEU A 47 -11.46 -15.49 15.62
C LEU A 47 -11.21 -16.78 14.84
N GLU A 48 -11.06 -17.92 15.52
CA GLU A 48 -10.91 -19.24 14.86
C GLU A 48 -12.13 -19.65 14.02
N LEU A 49 -13.30 -19.06 14.29
CA LEU A 49 -14.53 -19.32 13.54
C LEU A 49 -14.68 -18.41 12.32
N VAL A 50 -13.87 -17.36 12.20
CA VAL A 50 -13.90 -16.45 11.05
C VAL A 50 -13.40 -17.17 9.82
N ARG A 51 -14.22 -17.20 8.78
CA ARG A 51 -13.86 -17.72 7.45
C ARG A 51 -13.81 -16.57 6.46
N VAL A 52 -12.74 -16.50 5.69
CA VAL A 52 -12.53 -15.48 4.65
C VAL A 52 -12.22 -16.19 3.36
N ASP A 53 -13.03 -15.96 2.34
CA ASP A 53 -12.75 -16.41 0.98
C ASP A 53 -11.81 -15.40 0.32
N VAL A 54 -10.64 -15.87 -0.10
CA VAL A 54 -9.59 -15.03 -0.70
C VAL A 54 -9.25 -15.54 -2.09
N GLU A 55 -9.11 -14.60 -3.02
CA GLU A 55 -8.52 -14.84 -4.33
C GLU A 55 -7.07 -14.35 -4.30
N PRO A 56 -6.07 -15.22 -4.51
CA PRO A 56 -4.68 -14.80 -4.56
C PRO A 56 -4.43 -13.81 -5.69
N LEU A 57 -3.77 -12.69 -5.36
CA LEU A 57 -3.32 -11.68 -6.32
C LEU A 57 -1.80 -11.78 -6.52
N PRO A 58 -1.25 -11.26 -7.63
CA PRO A 58 0.20 -11.16 -7.81
C PRO A 58 0.86 -10.36 -6.68
N GLU A 59 1.95 -10.88 -6.15
CA GLU A 59 2.75 -10.23 -5.11
C GLU A 59 3.96 -9.48 -5.70
N TYR A 60 4.33 -8.36 -5.07
CA TYR A 60 5.46 -7.53 -5.48
C TYR A 60 6.43 -7.38 -4.31
N THR A 61 7.35 -8.34 -4.18
CA THR A 61 8.33 -8.43 -3.09
C THR A 61 9.67 -7.72 -3.38
N ASP A 62 9.81 -7.19 -4.60
CA ASP A 62 11.00 -6.47 -5.07
C ASP A 62 10.59 -5.12 -5.67
N PRO A 63 11.22 -4.01 -5.28
CA PRO A 63 10.89 -2.68 -5.82
C PRO A 63 11.08 -2.59 -7.34
N ARG A 64 11.97 -3.39 -7.93
CA ARG A 64 12.20 -3.44 -9.38
C ARG A 64 10.99 -3.96 -10.14
N MET A 65 10.13 -4.77 -9.52
CA MET A 65 8.86 -5.18 -10.13
C MET A 65 7.82 -4.05 -10.11
N GLY A 66 7.94 -3.13 -9.14
CA GLY A 66 6.97 -2.05 -8.96
C GLY A 66 6.98 -0.99 -10.06
N VAL A 67 8.06 -0.91 -10.85
CA VAL A 67 8.18 0.03 -11.99
C VAL A 67 7.52 -0.51 -13.27
N GLU A 68 7.18 -1.79 -13.30
CA GLU A 68 6.52 -2.41 -14.44
C GLU A 68 5.05 -1.97 -14.51
N LYS A 69 4.49 -1.93 -15.72
CA LYS A 69 3.07 -1.65 -15.93
C LYS A 69 2.26 -2.88 -15.56
N VAL A 70 1.20 -2.67 -14.80
CA VAL A 70 0.31 -3.71 -14.28
C VAL A 70 -1.14 -3.32 -14.52
N ALA A 71 -1.98 -4.31 -14.84
CA ALA A 71 -3.41 -4.06 -15.09
C ALA A 71 -4.14 -3.57 -13.83
N GLU A 72 -3.77 -4.14 -12.67
CA GLU A 72 -4.31 -3.75 -11.38
C GLU A 72 -3.18 -3.43 -10.38
N PRO A 73 -2.84 -2.15 -10.20
CA PRO A 73 -1.88 -1.73 -9.19
C PRO A 73 -2.35 -2.04 -7.75
N ILE A 74 -1.40 -2.18 -6.82
CA ILE A 74 -1.65 -2.37 -5.39
C ILE A 74 -2.51 -1.21 -4.84
N HIS A 75 -2.16 0.01 -5.22
CA HIS A 75 -2.91 1.23 -4.92
C HIS A 75 -3.42 1.85 -6.21
N ALA A 76 -4.72 2.16 -6.28
CA ALA A 76 -5.36 2.71 -7.49
C ALA A 76 -4.77 4.06 -7.97
N ARG A 77 -3.92 4.70 -7.16
CA ARG A 77 -3.25 5.97 -7.46
C ARG A 77 -1.82 5.82 -7.95
N GLY A 78 -1.35 4.59 -8.22
CA GLY A 78 -0.05 4.37 -8.82
C GLY A 78 0.13 5.15 -10.13
N LEU A 79 1.33 5.66 -10.37
CA LEU A 79 1.64 6.45 -11.55
C LEU A 79 1.68 5.57 -12.80
N LEU A 80 1.08 6.04 -13.90
CA LEU A 80 1.18 5.43 -15.24
C LEU A 80 0.83 3.93 -15.31
N GLY A 81 -0.04 3.45 -14.40
CA GLY A 81 -0.40 2.03 -14.31
C GLY A 81 0.70 1.16 -13.72
N THR A 82 1.61 1.73 -12.93
CA THR A 82 2.67 1.00 -12.20
C THR A 82 2.35 1.01 -10.69
N ASN A 83 3.19 0.39 -9.87
CA ASN A 83 3.14 0.50 -8.41
C ASN A 83 3.96 1.67 -7.86
N ILE A 84 4.42 2.61 -8.70
CA ILE A 84 5.12 3.82 -8.27
C ILE A 84 4.12 4.76 -7.59
N GLN A 85 4.34 5.04 -6.30
CA GLN A 85 3.50 5.95 -5.53
C GLN A 85 3.79 7.42 -5.82
N LYS A 86 5.06 7.75 -6.04
CA LYS A 86 5.53 9.11 -6.32
C LYS A 86 6.87 9.07 -7.05
N GLU A 87 7.05 10.04 -7.95
CA GLU A 87 8.32 10.33 -8.60
C GLU A 87 8.71 11.78 -8.26
N VAL A 88 10.00 11.99 -7.98
CA VAL A 88 10.57 13.31 -7.70
C VAL A 88 11.85 13.43 -8.51
N VAL A 89 11.85 14.35 -9.46
CA VAL A 89 13.03 14.70 -10.27
C VAL A 89 13.46 16.11 -9.87
N GLN A 90 14.64 16.23 -9.28
CA GLN A 90 15.19 17.50 -8.80
C GLN A 90 16.58 17.72 -9.39
N HIS A 91 16.77 18.86 -10.05
CA HIS A 91 18.06 19.31 -10.58
C HIS A 91 18.35 20.73 -10.08
N PHE A 92 19.57 20.96 -9.61
CA PHE A 92 20.03 22.26 -9.14
C PHE A 92 21.38 22.55 -9.78
N GLY A 93 21.41 23.48 -10.73
CA GLY A 93 22.60 23.74 -11.55
C GLY A 93 22.87 22.65 -12.60
N ASP A 94 24.06 22.69 -13.20
CA ASP A 94 24.53 21.71 -14.18
C ASP A 94 25.30 20.58 -13.48
N VAL A 95 24.58 19.50 -13.17
CA VAL A 95 25.12 18.34 -12.45
C VAL A 95 26.17 17.61 -13.28
N ASP A 96 25.96 17.47 -14.59
CA ASP A 96 26.86 16.74 -15.48
C ASP A 96 28.21 17.46 -15.63
N ALA A 97 28.19 18.79 -15.78
CA ALA A 97 29.39 19.61 -15.79
C ALA A 97 30.13 19.53 -14.43
N ALA A 98 29.40 19.54 -13.32
CA ALA A 98 29.99 19.43 -11.99
C ALA A 98 30.71 18.09 -11.77
N PHE A 99 30.11 16.96 -12.18
CA PHE A 99 30.77 15.65 -12.13
C PHE A 99 32.00 15.58 -13.05
N THR A 100 31.92 16.17 -14.23
CA THR A 100 33.06 16.18 -15.18
C THR A 100 34.26 16.96 -14.63
N GLN A 101 34.02 18.02 -13.84
CA GLN A 101 35.05 18.88 -13.26
C GLN A 101 35.52 18.42 -11.87
N ALA A 102 34.85 17.43 -11.27
CA ALA A 102 35.22 16.90 -9.97
C ALA A 102 36.60 16.23 -10.02
N THR A 103 37.42 16.47 -8.99
CA THR A 103 38.75 15.85 -8.89
C THR A 103 38.74 14.56 -8.08
N HIS A 104 37.68 14.30 -7.31
CA HIS A 104 37.46 13.12 -6.48
C HIS A 104 35.96 12.88 -6.33
#